data_AF-A0A9E5AN43-F1
#
_entry.id   AF-A0A9E5AN43-F1
#
_cell.length_a   1.000
_cell.length_b   1.000
_cell.length_c   1.000
_cell.angle_alpha   90.00
_cell.angle_beta   90.00
_cell.angle_gamma   90.00
#
_symmetry.space_group_name_H-M   'P 1'
#
loop_
_entity.id
_entity.type
_entity.pdbx_description
1 polymer ?
#
loop_
_entity_poly.entity_id
_entity_poly.type
_entity_poly.pdbx_seq_one_letter_code
_entity_poly.pdbx_strand_id
1 'polypeptide(L)'
;MKFADWMCPAVWLAVVGAPLGCKAPAPMVSAADTAAVSRNGDPAAIAPALAASPTAVAPAVAPSAPPTPEYPPPPCEVDLAGSLTAVAGKGETHYVFAANGDCLDPNANVVGREAVNRDDGLFSFKVFVPDGAVLTVCGSIEPSAALPNHPLPTRRYGKVDGVFRAKGTGHLRFKGLTLPIADGPERTFNTGYAR
;
A
#
# COMPACT_ATOMS: atom_id res chain seq x y z
N MET A 1 -10.23 46.85 -30.45
CA MET A 1 -10.29 46.60 -28.99
C MET A 1 -8.89 46.22 -28.56
N LYS A 2 -8.28 47.01 -27.67
CA LYS A 2 -6.90 46.84 -27.17
C LYS A 2 -6.92 45.89 -25.98
N PHE A 3 -6.17 44.79 -26.03
CA PHE A 3 -5.79 44.01 -24.85
C PHE A 3 -4.30 44.26 -24.60
N ALA A 4 -4.01 45.06 -23.59
CA ALA A 4 -2.68 45.33 -23.10
C ALA A 4 -2.39 44.41 -21.91
N ASP A 5 -1.19 43.81 -21.96
CA ASP A 5 -0.26 43.64 -20.84
C ASP A 5 -0.82 43.37 -19.45
N TRP A 6 -0.75 42.10 -19.01
CA TRP A 6 -0.55 41.78 -17.58
C TRP A 6 0.68 40.87 -17.44
N MET A 7 1.82 41.52 -17.20
CA MET A 7 3.08 40.90 -16.81
C MET A 7 3.06 40.44 -15.35
N CYS A 8 3.72 39.31 -15.13
CA CYS A 8 4.21 38.80 -13.87
C CYS A 8 5.29 39.73 -13.29
N PRO A 9 5.41 39.86 -11.94
CA PRO A 9 6.72 39.99 -11.35
C PRO A 9 7.01 38.82 -10.42
N ALA A 10 8.11 38.13 -10.75
CA ALA A 10 8.81 37.24 -9.86
C ALA A 10 9.30 38.01 -8.63
N VAL A 11 9.00 37.49 -7.44
CA VAL A 11 9.72 37.85 -6.21
C VAL A 11 10.54 36.63 -5.81
N TRP A 12 11.85 36.75 -6.03
CA TRP A 12 12.86 35.90 -5.41
C TRP A 12 13.01 36.34 -3.95
N LEU A 13 12.77 35.43 -3.02
CA LEU A 13 13.22 35.57 -1.64
C LEU A 13 13.93 34.27 -1.26
N ALA A 14 15.26 34.38 -1.22
CA ALA A 14 16.15 33.37 -0.68
C ALA A 14 15.96 33.32 0.84
N VAL A 15 15.62 32.14 1.38
CA VAL A 15 15.79 31.82 2.79
C VAL A 15 16.82 30.70 2.88
N VAL A 16 17.99 31.07 3.38
CA VAL A 16 19.05 30.17 3.82
C VAL A 16 18.63 29.58 5.17
N GLY A 17 18.58 28.26 5.29
CA GLY A 17 18.31 27.59 6.56
C GLY A 17 18.30 26.06 6.44
N ALA A 18 19.46 25.45 6.61
CA ALA A 18 19.64 24.03 6.91
C ALA A 18 20.28 23.91 8.31
N PRO A 19 20.36 22.73 8.96
CA PRO A 19 19.43 21.59 8.96
C PRO A 19 19.06 21.21 10.41
N LEU A 20 17.81 20.81 10.68
CA LEU A 20 17.49 20.08 11.92
C LEU A 20 16.96 18.71 11.57
N GLY A 21 17.71 17.71 12.04
CA GLY A 21 17.58 16.31 11.68
C GLY A 21 16.25 15.72 12.13
N CYS A 22 15.58 15.08 11.18
CA CYS A 22 14.58 14.06 11.47
C CYS A 22 15.31 12.72 11.58
N LYS A 23 15.48 12.33 12.84
CA LYS A 23 16.01 11.06 13.33
C LYS A 23 15.20 9.90 12.74
N ALA A 24 15.88 9.01 12.01
CA ALA A 24 15.30 7.75 11.55
C ALA A 24 14.91 6.88 12.76
N PRO A 25 13.73 6.25 12.78
CA PRO A 25 13.43 5.20 13.75
C PRO A 25 14.23 3.94 13.42
N ALA A 26 14.81 3.35 14.45
CA ALA A 26 15.57 2.10 14.37
C ALA A 26 14.69 0.93 13.89
N PRO A 27 15.26 -0.08 13.19
CA PRO A 27 14.54 -1.30 12.86
C PRO A 27 14.28 -2.13 14.13
N MET A 28 13.01 -2.44 14.40
CA MET A 28 12.64 -3.54 15.28
C MET A 28 12.88 -4.86 14.54
N VAL A 29 14.01 -5.50 14.84
CA VAL A 29 14.25 -6.91 14.57
C VAL A 29 13.45 -7.74 15.57
N SER A 30 12.48 -8.49 15.07
CA SER A 30 11.91 -9.66 15.75
C SER A 30 12.57 -10.89 15.14
N ALA A 31 13.28 -11.66 15.96
CA ALA A 31 13.81 -12.96 15.56
C ALA A 31 13.88 -13.90 16.77
N ALA A 32 13.25 -15.06 16.56
CA ALA A 32 13.63 -16.40 16.98
C ALA A 32 13.57 -16.80 18.46
N ASP A 33 12.62 -17.71 18.71
CA ASP A 33 12.80 -18.93 19.50
C ASP A 33 14.25 -19.41 19.62
N THR A 34 14.65 -19.75 20.84
CA THR A 34 15.52 -20.92 21.05
C THR A 34 15.18 -21.56 22.39
N ALA A 35 14.64 -22.77 22.31
CA ALA A 35 14.42 -23.66 23.44
C ALA A 35 15.73 -23.99 24.15
N ALA A 36 15.73 -23.93 25.47
CA ALA A 36 16.78 -24.51 26.31
C ALA A 36 16.22 -25.72 27.07
N VAL A 37 16.56 -26.90 26.57
CA VAL A 37 16.51 -28.17 27.31
C VAL A 37 17.57 -28.11 28.42
N SER A 38 17.19 -28.41 29.66
CA SER A 38 18.13 -28.78 30.71
C SER A 38 17.74 -30.13 31.32
N ARG A 39 18.68 -31.07 31.28
CA ARG A 39 18.64 -32.40 31.90
C ARG A 39 19.67 -32.46 33.04
N ASN A 40 19.43 -33.39 33.97
CA ASN A 40 20.24 -33.88 35.11
C ASN A 40 19.95 -33.17 36.44
N GLY A 41 19.70 -33.83 37.57
CA GLY A 41 19.68 -35.26 37.94
C GLY A 41 19.68 -35.40 39.49
N ASP A 42 19.19 -36.56 39.97
CA ASP A 42 19.39 -37.21 41.30
C ASP A 42 18.72 -36.68 42.60
N PRO A 43 18.54 -37.52 43.66
CA PRO A 43 18.26 -38.96 43.68
C PRO A 43 17.04 -39.36 44.56
N ALA A 44 16.79 -40.67 44.57
CA ALA A 44 15.69 -41.43 45.16
C ALA A 44 15.29 -41.11 46.63
N ALA A 45 13.97 -41.05 46.85
CA ALA A 45 13.35 -41.31 48.15
C ALA A 45 12.31 -42.44 47.98
N ILE A 46 12.55 -43.57 48.66
CA ILE A 46 11.64 -44.72 48.69
C ILE A 46 10.56 -44.41 49.73
N ALA A 47 9.31 -44.28 49.28
CA ALA A 47 8.13 -44.15 50.13
C ALA A 47 7.26 -45.43 50.06
N PRO A 48 6.47 -45.75 51.10
CA PRO A 48 5.83 -47.05 51.25
C PRO A 48 4.63 -47.24 50.31
N ALA A 49 4.46 -48.47 49.84
CA ALA A 49 3.33 -48.90 49.01
C ALA A 49 1.99 -48.71 49.73
N LEU A 50 1.15 -47.84 49.18
CA LEU A 50 -0.27 -47.71 49.52
C LEU A 50 -1.13 -48.41 48.47
N ALA A 51 -2.19 -49.04 48.97
CA ALA A 51 -3.06 -50.00 48.31
C ALA A 51 -3.62 -49.56 46.94
N ALA A 52 -3.67 -50.53 46.03
CA ALA A 52 -4.27 -50.39 44.70
C ALA A 52 -5.75 -50.00 44.80
N SER A 53 -6.07 -48.80 44.31
CA SER A 53 -7.44 -48.35 44.06
C SER A 53 -7.92 -48.86 42.70
N PRO A 54 -9.21 -49.14 42.51
CA PRO A 54 -9.75 -49.65 41.26
C PRO A 54 -9.53 -48.64 40.13
N THR A 55 -8.92 -49.10 39.04
CA THR A 55 -8.68 -48.33 37.81
C THR A 55 -10.01 -47.86 37.23
N ALA A 56 -10.34 -46.58 37.42
CA ALA A 56 -11.44 -45.95 36.72
C ALA A 56 -11.10 -45.88 35.23
N VAL A 57 -11.92 -46.52 34.40
CA VAL A 57 -11.81 -46.47 32.94
C VAL A 57 -11.96 -45.02 32.51
N ALA A 58 -10.89 -44.45 31.93
CA ALA A 58 -10.90 -43.09 31.42
C ALA A 58 -12.02 -42.97 30.35
N PRO A 59 -12.88 -41.95 30.41
CA PRO A 59 -13.92 -41.76 29.43
C PRO A 59 -13.30 -41.61 28.04
N ALA A 60 -13.85 -42.33 27.06
CA ALA A 60 -13.44 -42.25 25.67
C ALA A 60 -13.59 -40.81 25.18
N VAL A 61 -12.50 -40.21 24.74
CA VAL A 61 -12.47 -38.86 24.16
C VAL A 61 -13.28 -38.90 22.87
N ALA A 62 -14.38 -38.13 22.84
CA ALA A 62 -15.18 -37.99 21.64
C ALA A 62 -14.31 -37.43 20.49
N PRO A 63 -14.48 -37.93 19.25
CA PRO A 63 -13.72 -37.44 18.12
C PRO A 63 -13.95 -35.94 17.94
N SER A 64 -12.86 -35.18 17.84
CA SER A 64 -12.90 -33.74 17.59
C SER A 64 -13.62 -33.46 16.27
N ALA A 65 -14.54 -32.51 16.29
CA ALA A 65 -15.22 -32.07 15.07
C ALA A 65 -14.20 -31.59 14.02
N PRO A 66 -14.45 -31.82 12.73
CA PRO A 66 -13.58 -31.31 11.68
C PRO A 66 -13.47 -29.78 11.77
N PRO A 67 -12.27 -29.22 11.50
CA PRO A 67 -12.08 -27.77 11.54
C PRO A 67 -13.04 -27.08 10.56
N THR A 68 -13.64 -25.98 11.00
CA THR A 68 -14.47 -25.15 10.12
C THR A 68 -13.58 -24.54 9.03
N PRO A 69 -13.99 -24.54 7.74
CA PRO A 69 -13.24 -23.86 6.70
C PRO A 69 -13.04 -22.39 7.05
N GLU A 70 -11.78 -21.97 7.17
CA GLU A 70 -11.43 -20.58 7.41
C GLU A 70 -11.43 -19.85 6.07
N TYR A 71 -12.42 -18.98 5.86
CA TYR A 71 -12.46 -18.13 4.68
C TYR A 71 -11.47 -16.98 4.83
N PRO A 72 -10.71 -16.63 3.77
CA PRO A 72 -9.88 -15.44 3.82
C PRO A 72 -10.75 -14.21 4.13
N PRO A 73 -10.23 -13.25 4.91
CA PRO A 73 -10.97 -12.02 5.19
C PRO A 73 -11.31 -11.30 3.89
N PRO A 74 -12.47 -10.61 3.82
CA PRO A 74 -12.82 -9.84 2.64
C PRO A 74 -11.78 -8.73 2.40
N PRO A 75 -11.51 -8.37 1.14
CA PRO A 75 -10.59 -7.27 0.83
C PRO A 75 -11.13 -5.94 1.37
N CYS A 76 -10.22 -5.04 1.72
CA CYS A 76 -10.54 -3.66 2.09
C CYS A 76 -10.80 -2.83 0.83
N GLU A 77 -11.94 -2.14 0.78
CA GLU A 77 -12.23 -1.16 -0.27
C GLU A 77 -11.57 0.17 0.09
N VAL A 78 -10.71 0.68 -0.78
CA VAL A 78 -10.04 1.97 -0.60
C VAL A 78 -10.45 2.92 -1.72
N ASP A 79 -11.12 4.00 -1.34
CA ASP A 79 -11.55 5.10 -2.21
C ASP A 79 -10.49 6.23 -2.16
N LEU A 80 -9.91 6.55 -3.31
CA LEU A 80 -8.84 7.51 -3.49
C LEU A 80 -9.34 8.66 -4.33
N ALA A 81 -9.31 9.88 -3.81
CA ALA A 81 -9.76 11.07 -4.52
C ALA A 81 -8.82 12.27 -4.34
N GLY A 82 -8.65 13.04 -5.41
CA GLY A 82 -7.70 14.14 -5.43
C GLY A 82 -7.66 14.89 -6.74
N SER A 83 -6.56 15.61 -6.97
CA SER A 83 -6.30 16.38 -8.18
C SER A 83 -4.84 16.24 -8.65
N LEU A 84 -4.62 16.50 -9.94
CA LEU A 84 -3.29 16.60 -10.54
C LEU A 84 -2.84 18.07 -10.60
N THR A 85 -1.54 18.33 -10.47
CA THR A 85 -0.98 19.68 -10.58
C THR A 85 -0.74 20.13 -12.02
N ALA A 86 -0.78 19.20 -12.99
CA ALA A 86 -0.56 19.48 -14.40
C ALA A 86 -1.78 19.02 -15.22
N VAL A 87 -1.96 19.66 -16.36
CA VAL A 87 -3.05 19.36 -17.31
C VAL A 87 -2.51 18.69 -18.58
N ALA A 88 -3.29 17.76 -19.11
CA ALA A 88 -2.98 17.01 -20.31
C ALA A 88 -3.23 17.89 -21.54
N GLY A 89 -2.22 17.97 -22.40
CA GLY A 89 -2.30 18.67 -23.66
C GLY A 89 -3.24 17.97 -24.64
N LYS A 90 -3.36 18.54 -25.84
CA LYS A 90 -4.16 17.93 -26.91
C LYS A 90 -3.52 16.61 -27.34
N GLY A 91 -4.32 15.54 -27.35
CA GLY A 91 -3.84 14.21 -27.71
C GLY A 91 -3.13 13.49 -26.58
N GLU A 92 -3.34 13.91 -25.34
CA GLU A 92 -2.81 13.28 -24.14
C GLU A 92 -3.93 12.97 -23.14
N THR A 93 -3.70 11.94 -22.31
CA THR A 93 -4.64 11.47 -21.29
C THR A 93 -3.91 11.36 -19.96
N HIS A 94 -4.56 11.83 -18.90
CA HIS A 94 -4.11 11.61 -17.53
C HIS A 94 -4.52 10.22 -17.07
N TYR A 95 -3.60 9.53 -16.40
CA TYR A 95 -3.93 8.35 -15.64
C TYR A 95 -3.53 8.54 -14.18
N VAL A 96 -4.34 8.00 -13.29
CA VAL A 96 -3.99 7.79 -11.88
C VAL A 96 -3.97 6.29 -11.64
N PHE A 97 -3.05 5.83 -10.78
CA PHE A 97 -2.98 4.44 -10.38
C PHE A 97 -2.49 4.31 -8.94
N ALA A 98 -2.95 3.24 -8.29
CA ALA A 98 -2.48 2.84 -6.98
C ALA A 98 -1.66 1.56 -7.09
N ALA A 99 -0.59 1.46 -6.30
CA ALA A 99 0.18 0.23 -6.19
C ALA A 99 0.29 -0.21 -4.74
N ASN A 100 0.36 -1.52 -4.51
CA ASN A 100 0.80 -2.06 -3.24
C ASN A 100 2.33 -2.05 -3.19
N GLY A 101 2.90 -1.18 -2.35
CA GLY A 101 4.31 -0.81 -2.37
C GLY A 101 4.53 0.51 -3.10
N ASP A 102 5.69 0.67 -3.74
CA ASP A 102 6.05 1.90 -4.46
C ASP A 102 5.53 1.86 -5.91
N CYS A 103 4.61 2.77 -6.27
CA CYS A 103 4.06 2.91 -7.61
C CYS A 103 5.08 3.43 -8.64
N LEU A 104 6.24 3.92 -8.19
CA LEU A 104 7.38 4.22 -9.06
C LEU A 104 8.44 3.11 -9.06
N ASP A 105 8.15 1.90 -8.59
CA ASP A 105 9.02 0.75 -8.84
C ASP A 105 8.79 0.19 -10.26
N PRO A 106 9.83 -0.24 -11.01
CA PRO A 106 9.64 -0.82 -12.35
C PRO A 106 8.82 -2.11 -12.33
N ASN A 107 8.76 -2.78 -11.19
CA ASN A 107 7.97 -3.99 -10.93
C ASN A 107 6.82 -3.70 -9.96
N ALA A 108 6.32 -2.45 -9.92
CA ALA A 108 5.23 -2.06 -9.04
C ALA A 108 4.01 -2.97 -9.24
N ASN A 109 3.45 -3.45 -8.14
CA ASN A 109 2.19 -4.18 -8.15
C ASN A 109 1.02 -3.18 -8.20
N VAL A 110 0.64 -2.75 -9.41
CA VAL A 110 -0.48 -1.83 -9.63
C VAL A 110 -1.80 -2.53 -9.35
N VAL A 111 -2.53 -2.03 -8.35
CA VAL A 111 -3.82 -2.55 -7.86
C VAL A 111 -5.03 -1.79 -8.40
N GLY A 112 -4.81 -0.77 -9.21
CA GLY A 112 -5.88 -0.07 -9.93
C GLY A 112 -5.33 1.06 -10.77
N ARG A 113 -6.00 1.34 -11.89
CA ARG A 113 -5.65 2.43 -12.81
C ARG A 113 -6.93 2.99 -13.41
N GLU A 114 -7.04 4.31 -13.43
CA GLU A 114 -8.20 5.01 -13.98
C GLU A 114 -7.76 6.20 -14.83
N ALA A 115 -8.50 6.49 -15.90
CA ALA A 115 -8.32 7.72 -16.65
C ALA A 115 -8.90 8.89 -15.87
N VAL A 116 -8.20 10.02 -15.82
CA VAL A 116 -8.66 11.20 -15.07
C VAL A 116 -9.41 12.14 -16.00
N ASN A 117 -10.42 12.82 -15.46
CA ASN A 117 -11.13 13.86 -16.19
C ASN A 117 -10.12 14.93 -16.65
N ARG A 118 -10.17 15.25 -17.95
CA ARG A 118 -9.22 16.16 -18.58
C ARG A 118 -9.46 17.61 -18.22
N ASP A 119 -10.72 17.98 -17.95
CA ASP A 119 -11.12 19.38 -17.83
C ASP A 119 -10.73 19.99 -16.48
N ASP A 120 -10.79 19.19 -15.41
CA ASP A 120 -10.57 19.64 -14.03
C ASP A 120 -9.39 18.94 -13.34
N GLY A 121 -8.83 17.88 -13.96
CA GLY A 121 -7.75 17.09 -13.37
C GLY A 121 -8.16 16.40 -12.07
N LEU A 122 -9.46 16.26 -11.80
CA LEU A 122 -9.98 15.62 -10.59
C LEU A 122 -10.13 14.13 -10.81
N PHE A 123 -9.69 13.34 -9.83
CA PHE A 123 -9.85 11.89 -9.85
C PHE A 123 -10.59 11.39 -8.61
N SER A 124 -11.31 10.28 -8.79
CA SER A 124 -11.84 9.45 -7.71
C SER A 124 -11.92 8.02 -8.23
N PHE A 125 -11.25 7.07 -7.57
CA PHE A 125 -11.32 5.66 -7.95
C PHE A 125 -11.18 4.76 -6.73
N LYS A 126 -11.66 3.52 -6.87
CA LYS A 126 -11.67 2.53 -5.80
C LYS A 126 -10.75 1.36 -6.14
N VAL A 127 -10.06 0.85 -5.14
CA VAL A 127 -9.26 -0.38 -5.23
C VAL A 127 -9.63 -1.33 -4.10
N PHE A 128 -9.50 -2.63 -4.36
CA PHE A 128 -9.74 -3.67 -3.36
C PHE A 128 -8.41 -4.33 -3.03
N VAL A 129 -7.96 -4.22 -1.79
CA VAL A 129 -6.63 -4.68 -1.37
C VAL A 129 -6.69 -5.49 -0.09
N PRO A 130 -5.72 -6.39 0.16
CA PRO A 130 -5.68 -7.13 1.41
C PRO A 130 -5.52 -6.19 2.62
N ASP A 131 -5.99 -6.65 3.78
CA ASP A 131 -5.75 -5.95 5.04
C ASP A 131 -4.24 -5.81 5.29
N GLY A 132 -3.83 -4.65 5.79
CA GLY A 132 -2.44 -4.27 5.98
C GLY A 132 -1.72 -3.79 4.71
N ALA A 133 -2.36 -3.77 3.54
CA ALA A 133 -1.72 -3.30 2.31
C ALA A 133 -1.21 -1.86 2.44
N VAL A 134 -0.07 -1.58 1.81
CA VAL A 134 0.63 -0.31 1.89
C VAL A 134 0.56 0.34 0.51
N LEU A 135 -0.36 1.29 0.35
CA LEU A 135 -0.61 1.91 -0.94
C LEU A 135 0.23 3.16 -1.15
N THR A 136 0.71 3.31 -2.37
CA THR A 136 1.14 4.60 -2.91
C THR A 136 0.34 4.92 -4.18
N VAL A 137 0.16 6.21 -4.44
CA VAL A 137 -0.64 6.70 -5.56
C VAL A 137 0.27 7.49 -6.50
N CYS A 138 0.24 7.13 -7.77
CA CYS A 138 1.00 7.79 -8.82
C CYS A 138 0.06 8.19 -9.95
N GLY A 139 0.54 9.09 -10.79
CA GLY A 139 -0.15 9.50 -11.99
C GLY A 139 0.83 9.79 -13.11
N SER A 140 0.33 9.69 -14.32
CA SER A 140 1.08 9.89 -15.56
C SER A 140 0.26 10.69 -16.54
N ILE A 141 0.96 11.36 -17.46
CA ILE A 141 0.33 11.89 -18.67
C ILE A 141 0.88 11.12 -19.85
N GLU A 142 0.01 10.40 -20.53
CA GLU A 142 0.36 9.52 -21.64
C GLU A 142 -0.27 10.03 -22.94
N PRO A 143 0.26 9.65 -24.11
CA PRO A 143 -0.43 9.90 -25.37
C PRO A 143 -1.85 9.30 -25.33
N SER A 144 -2.85 9.97 -25.90
CA SER A 144 -4.27 9.52 -25.85
C SER A 144 -4.56 8.19 -26.54
N ALA A 145 -3.60 7.67 -27.32
CA ALA A 145 -3.67 6.30 -27.84
C ALA A 145 -3.43 5.25 -26.74
N ALA A 146 -2.95 5.67 -25.57
CA ALA A 146 -2.84 4.80 -24.41
C ALA A 146 -4.23 4.32 -24.01
N LEU A 147 -4.33 3.03 -23.73
CA LEU A 147 -5.52 2.44 -23.13
C LEU A 147 -5.20 2.13 -21.67
N PRO A 148 -6.21 2.07 -20.78
CA PRO A 148 -5.99 1.69 -19.38
C PRO A 148 -5.19 0.39 -19.19
N ASN A 149 -5.29 -0.55 -20.13
CA ASN A 149 -4.57 -1.83 -20.10
C ASN A 149 -3.38 -1.91 -21.08
N HIS A 150 -3.14 -0.85 -21.86
CA HIS A 150 -2.01 -0.73 -22.78
C HIS A 150 -1.31 0.61 -22.53
N PRO A 151 -0.57 0.73 -21.41
CA PRO A 151 0.20 1.92 -21.08
C PRO A 151 1.21 2.21 -22.20
N LEU A 152 1.34 3.49 -22.54
CA LEU A 152 2.39 3.94 -23.46
C LEU A 152 3.53 4.59 -22.67
N PRO A 153 4.77 4.56 -23.21
CA PRO A 153 5.89 5.25 -22.57
C PRO A 153 5.58 6.74 -22.35
N THR A 154 5.98 7.25 -21.18
CA THR A 154 5.87 8.66 -20.84
C THR A 154 7.06 9.15 -20.02
N ARG A 155 7.35 10.44 -20.12
CA ARG A 155 8.29 11.16 -19.26
C ARG A 155 7.60 11.99 -18.19
N ARG A 156 6.27 12.10 -18.21
CA ARG A 156 5.52 12.96 -17.30
C ARG A 156 4.73 12.13 -16.32
N TYR A 157 5.21 12.11 -15.09
CA TYR A 157 4.59 11.38 -14.00
C TYR A 157 4.98 11.96 -12.65
N GLY A 158 4.33 11.45 -11.61
CA GLY A 158 4.76 11.67 -10.25
C GLY A 158 3.94 10.87 -9.27
N LYS A 159 4.12 11.18 -8.00
CA LYS A 159 3.66 10.38 -6.87
C LYS A 159 3.09 11.31 -5.81
N VAL A 160 1.95 10.94 -5.25
CA VAL A 160 1.35 11.62 -4.10
C VAL A 160 2.27 11.44 -2.90
N ASP A 161 2.47 12.52 -2.14
CA ASP A 161 3.23 12.44 -0.90
C ASP A 161 2.51 11.59 0.15
N GLY A 162 3.26 10.70 0.78
CA GLY A 162 2.77 9.82 1.84
C GLY A 162 2.50 8.39 1.40
N VAL A 163 1.98 7.63 2.36
CA VAL A 163 1.74 6.19 2.24
C VAL A 163 0.41 5.89 2.92
N PHE A 164 -0.47 5.18 2.23
CA PHE A 164 -1.84 4.94 2.68
C PHE A 164 -1.98 3.48 3.08
N ARG A 165 -2.12 3.21 4.38
CA ARG A 165 -2.28 1.84 4.88
C ARG A 165 -3.74 1.45 4.88
N ALA A 166 -4.07 0.38 4.17
CA ALA A 166 -5.36 -0.28 4.31
C ALA A 166 -5.36 -1.06 5.62
N LYS A 167 -6.12 -0.61 6.62
CA LYS A 167 -6.23 -1.30 7.92
C LYS A 167 -7.68 -1.50 8.29
N GLY A 168 -8.03 -2.74 8.63
CA GLY A 168 -9.36 -3.16 9.07
C GLY A 168 -10.25 -3.65 7.93
N THR A 169 -11.44 -4.12 8.31
CA THR A 169 -12.48 -4.52 7.38
C THR A 169 -13.38 -3.32 7.05
N GLY A 170 -13.73 -3.13 5.78
CA GLY A 170 -14.66 -2.07 5.35
C GLY A 170 -14.10 -1.12 4.28
N HIS A 171 -14.62 0.12 4.28
CA HIS A 171 -14.38 1.14 3.26
C HIS A 171 -13.53 2.29 3.82
N LEU A 172 -12.31 2.45 3.34
CA LEU A 172 -11.43 3.57 3.65
C LEU A 172 -11.54 4.64 2.58
N ARG A 173 -11.48 5.92 2.97
CA ARG A 173 -11.50 7.03 2.03
C ARG A 173 -10.33 7.96 2.28
N PHE A 174 -9.49 8.16 1.26
CA PHE A 174 -8.44 9.17 1.25
C PHE A 174 -8.81 10.23 0.22
N LYS A 175 -9.00 11.47 0.68
CA LYS A 175 -9.45 12.60 -0.15
C LYS A 175 -8.47 13.75 -0.10
N GLY A 176 -8.56 14.66 -1.08
CA GLY A 176 -7.71 15.83 -1.14
C GLY A 176 -6.26 15.49 -1.47
N LEU A 177 -6.03 14.34 -2.11
CA LEU A 177 -4.69 13.96 -2.57
C LEU A 177 -4.25 14.95 -3.64
N THR A 178 -3.00 15.42 -3.54
CA THR A 178 -2.39 16.25 -4.58
C THR A 178 -1.32 15.43 -5.27
N LEU A 179 -1.46 15.28 -6.58
CA LEU A 179 -0.55 14.49 -7.38
C LEU A 179 0.34 15.42 -8.22
N PRO A 180 1.58 15.66 -7.78
CA PRO A 180 2.52 16.44 -8.57
C PRO A 180 2.91 15.65 -9.81
N ILE A 181 2.85 16.30 -10.98
CA ILE A 181 3.37 15.75 -12.23
C ILE A 181 4.57 16.58 -12.65
N ALA A 182 5.69 15.91 -12.92
CA ALA A 182 6.91 16.52 -13.42
C ALA A 182 7.51 15.68 -14.56
N ASP A 183 8.47 16.27 -15.28
CA ASP A 183 9.28 15.54 -16.25
C ASP A 183 10.32 14.66 -15.53
N GLY A 184 10.54 13.46 -16.07
CA GLY A 184 11.50 12.48 -15.57
C GLY A 184 11.98 11.52 -16.66
N PRO A 185 12.75 10.48 -16.29
CA PRO A 185 13.15 9.43 -17.21
C PRO A 185 11.95 8.73 -17.85
N GLU A 186 12.07 8.37 -19.12
CA GLU A 186 11.00 7.66 -19.83
C GLU A 186 10.65 6.33 -19.14
N ARG A 187 9.35 6.07 -19.02
CA ARG A 187 8.83 4.90 -18.34
C ARG A 187 7.50 4.44 -18.93
N THR A 188 7.30 3.12 -18.91
CA THR A 188 5.99 2.48 -19.09
C THR A 188 5.50 1.96 -17.74
N PHE A 189 4.30 2.35 -17.33
CA PHE A 189 3.69 1.88 -16.08
C PHE A 189 2.94 0.58 -16.34
N ASN A 190 3.59 -0.56 -16.09
CA ASN A 190 2.96 -1.85 -16.33
C ASN A 190 1.80 -2.05 -15.36
N THR A 191 0.58 -1.98 -15.88
CA THR A 191 -0.62 -2.25 -15.13
C THR A 191 -0.98 -3.69 -15.41
N GLY A 192 -0.54 -4.62 -14.56
CA GLY A 192 -0.83 -6.06 -14.65
C GLY A 192 -2.32 -6.43 -14.62
N TYR A 193 -3.20 -5.44 -14.71
CA TYR A 193 -4.62 -5.54 -15.02
C TYR A 193 -4.82 -5.98 -16.48
N ALA A 194 -4.83 -7.28 -16.71
CA ALA A 194 -5.75 -7.84 -17.70
C ALA A 194 -7.13 -7.83 -17.03
N ARG A 195 -8.06 -6.99 -17.53
CA ARG A 195 -9.47 -7.06 -17.12
C ARG A 195 -10.06 -8.42 -17.51
#